data_AF-A0A1C6IL22-F1
#
_entry.id   AF-A0A1C6IL22-F1
#
_cell.length_a   1.000
_cell.length_b   1.000
_cell.length_c   1.000
_cell.angle_alpha   90.00
_cell.angle_beta   90.00
_cell.angle_gamma   90.00
#
_symmetry.space_group_name_H-M   'P 1'
#
loop_
_entity.id
_entity.type
_entity.pdbx_description
1 polymer ?
#
loop_
_entity_poly.entity_id
_entity_poly.type
_entity_poly.pdbx_seq_one_letter_code
_entity_poly.pdbx_strand_id
1 'polypeptide(L)'
;MDLKRRMERCRTDTEIRNELMLQNWALKNEADYFRERYEAAARSVIRWGQVCEAQNKRISNLEKERDEAKREAERYKAFFDDVANKPDCNDCADKECKYRPRPGEVTRFNCPLHRRKEAAE
;
A
#
# COMPACT_ATOMS: atom_id res chain seq x y z
N MET A 1 62.60 -13.19 53.10
CA MET A 1 61.71 -12.06 52.74
C MET A 1 61.16 -11.44 54.01
N ASP A 2 61.21 -10.11 54.13
CA ASP A 2 60.70 -9.35 55.27
C ASP A 2 59.15 -9.43 55.36
N LEU A 3 58.62 -9.54 56.58
CA LEU A 3 57.19 -9.68 56.89
C LEU A 3 56.39 -8.47 56.38
N LYS A 4 56.97 -7.26 56.48
CA LYS A 4 56.35 -6.02 56.00
C LYS A 4 56.03 -6.10 54.50
N ARG A 5 56.98 -6.55 53.68
CA ARG A 5 56.78 -6.70 52.22
C ARG A 5 55.71 -7.75 51.87
N ARG A 6 55.50 -8.77 52.70
CA ARG A 6 54.43 -9.77 52.47
C ARG A 6 53.04 -9.17 52.74
N MET A 7 52.90 -8.44 53.83
CA MET A 7 51.65 -7.77 54.19
C MET A 7 51.24 -6.72 53.15
N GLU A 8 52.21 -5.94 52.67
CA GLU A 8 51.98 -4.91 51.65
C GLU A 8 51.49 -5.50 50.33
N ARG A 9 52.08 -6.63 49.89
CA ARG A 9 51.59 -7.36 48.71
C ARG A 9 50.18 -7.92 48.89
N CYS A 10 49.86 -8.51 50.04
CA CYS A 10 48.49 -9.01 50.28
C CYS A 10 47.46 -7.88 50.28
N ARG A 11 47.84 -6.68 50.74
CA ARG A 11 46.99 -5.49 50.66
C ARG A 11 46.76 -5.07 49.21
N THR A 12 47.83 -4.96 48.41
CA THR A 12 47.70 -4.61 46.98
C THR A 12 46.90 -5.65 46.19
N ASP A 13 47.07 -6.95 46.49
CA ASP A 13 46.32 -8.02 45.85
C ASP A 13 44.81 -7.93 46.16
N THR A 14 44.47 -7.43 47.35
CA THR A 14 43.07 -7.24 47.77
C THR A 14 42.47 -6.02 47.09
N GLU A 15 43.22 -4.92 46.97
CA GLU A 15 42.82 -3.72 46.24
C GLU A 15 42.59 -4.02 44.76
N ILE A 16 43.53 -4.71 44.10
CA ILE A 16 43.40 -5.16 42.70
C ILE A 16 42.16 -6.06 42.52
N ARG A 17 41.92 -7.00 43.45
CA ARG A 17 40.74 -7.88 43.38
C ARG A 17 39.44 -7.08 43.45
N ASN A 18 39.36 -6.11 44.34
CA ASN A 18 38.18 -5.27 44.51
C ASN A 18 37.92 -4.41 43.25
N GLU A 19 38.97 -3.82 42.68
CA GLU A 19 38.89 -3.07 41.43
C GLU A 19 38.41 -3.95 40.27
N LEU A 20 38.97 -5.14 40.12
CA LEU A 20 38.54 -6.11 39.10
C LEU A 20 37.09 -6.55 39.30
N MET A 21 36.61 -6.69 40.54
CA MET A 21 35.20 -7.00 40.79
C MET A 21 34.29 -5.87 40.33
N LEU A 22 34.64 -4.60 40.62
CA LEU A 22 33.87 -3.43 40.18
C LEU A 22 33.85 -3.31 38.66
N GLN A 23 35.01 -3.49 38.00
CA GLN A 23 35.10 -3.47 36.55
C GLN A 23 34.28 -4.59 35.90
N ASN A 24 34.35 -5.82 36.44
CA ASN A 24 33.54 -6.94 35.95
C ASN A 24 32.04 -6.68 36.13
N TRP A 25 31.63 -6.06 37.24
CA TRP A 25 30.24 -5.69 37.46
C TRP A 25 29.77 -4.65 36.44
N ALA A 26 30.58 -3.61 36.20
CA ALA A 26 30.28 -2.58 35.20
C ALA A 26 30.17 -3.17 33.78
N LEU A 27 31.12 -4.01 33.38
CA LEU A 27 31.11 -4.66 32.06
C LEU A 27 29.91 -5.57 31.86
N LYS A 28 29.47 -6.29 32.91
CA LYS A 28 28.26 -7.12 32.84
C LYS A 28 27.01 -6.27 32.62
N ASN A 29 26.85 -5.19 33.37
CA ASN A 29 25.71 -4.28 33.20
C ASN A 29 25.68 -3.65 31.80
N GLU A 30 26.85 -3.26 31.29
CA GLU A 30 26.97 -2.69 29.95
C GLU A 30 26.63 -3.73 28.86
N ALA A 31 27.11 -4.97 29.01
CA ALA A 31 26.76 -6.07 28.11
C ALA A 31 25.25 -6.38 28.12
N ASP A 32 24.61 -6.36 29.30
CA ASP A 32 23.17 -6.57 29.43
C ASP A 32 22.37 -5.45 28.78
N TYR A 33 22.78 -4.19 28.98
CA TYR A 33 22.18 -3.03 28.31
C TYR A 33 22.23 -3.17 26.78
N PHE A 34 23.40 -3.53 26.22
CA PHE A 34 23.54 -3.70 24.77
C PHE A 34 22.72 -4.87 24.24
N ARG A 35 22.64 -5.96 24.99
CA ARG A 35 21.84 -7.14 24.64
C ARG A 35 20.36 -6.79 24.53
N GLU A 36 19.80 -6.13 25.54
CA GLU A 36 18.39 -5.72 25.53
C GLU A 36 18.07 -4.81 24.34
N ARG A 37 18.97 -3.87 24.06
CA ARG A 37 18.83 -2.94 22.94
C ARG A 37 18.91 -3.66 21.58
N TYR A 38 19.84 -4.60 21.44
CA TYR A 38 19.96 -5.43 20.24
C TYR A 38 18.70 -6.28 20.02
N GLU A 39 18.20 -6.93 21.07
CA GLU A 39 16.98 -7.73 20.98
C GLU A 39 15.76 -6.88 20.63
N ALA A 40 15.64 -5.67 21.20
CA ALA A 40 14.58 -4.73 20.83
C ALA A 40 14.67 -4.32 19.36
N ALA A 41 15.88 -4.05 18.86
CA ALA A 41 16.11 -3.73 17.45
C ALA A 41 15.76 -4.93 16.54
N ALA A 42 16.18 -6.14 16.90
CA ALA A 42 15.87 -7.36 16.16
C ALA A 42 14.36 -7.62 16.07
N ARG A 43 13.62 -7.45 17.17
CA ARG A 43 12.14 -7.52 17.17
C ARG A 43 11.52 -6.46 16.26
N SER A 44 12.06 -5.24 16.27
CA SER A 44 11.60 -4.16 15.40
C SER A 44 11.79 -4.50 13.92
N VAL A 45 12.94 -5.04 13.53
CA VAL A 45 13.22 -5.47 12.15
C VAL A 45 12.22 -6.52 11.68
N ILE A 46 11.95 -7.54 12.50
CA ILE A 46 10.97 -8.59 12.16
C ILE A 46 9.58 -7.97 11.93
N ARG A 47 9.14 -7.11 12.85
CA ARG A 47 7.85 -6.42 12.76
C ARG A 47 7.76 -5.56 11.49
N TRP A 48 8.80 -4.81 11.16
CA TRP A 48 8.83 -4.02 9.94
C TRP A 48 8.82 -4.88 8.68
N GLY A 49 9.48 -6.04 8.70
CA GLY A 49 9.39 -7.03 7.62
C GLY A 49 7.94 -7.47 7.35
N GLN A 50 7.18 -7.76 8.40
CA GLN A 50 5.76 -8.12 8.28
C GLN A 50 4.92 -6.96 7.72
N VAL A 51 5.18 -5.72 8.15
CA VAL A 51 4.49 -4.53 7.63
C VAL A 51 4.77 -4.35 6.14
N CYS A 52 6.04 -4.46 5.72
CA CYS A 52 6.43 -4.38 4.31
C CYS A 52 5.75 -5.46 3.48
N GLU A 53 5.69 -6.70 3.96
CA GLU A 53 5.02 -7.79 3.25
C GLU A 53 3.51 -7.52 3.08
N ALA A 54 2.84 -7.08 4.14
CA ALA A 54 1.42 -6.72 4.08
C ALA A 54 1.15 -5.55 3.13
N GLN A 55 2.02 -4.53 3.14
CA GLN A 55 1.93 -3.40 2.21
C GLN A 55 2.14 -3.83 0.76
N ASN A 56 3.13 -4.70 0.49
CA ASN A 56 3.38 -5.22 -0.86
C ASN A 56 2.16 -5.98 -1.41
N LYS A 57 1.50 -6.81 -0.59
CA LYS A 57 0.26 -7.50 -0.97
C LYS A 57 -0.86 -6.50 -1.30
N ARG A 58 -1.01 -5.46 -0.48
CA ARG A 58 -2.03 -4.42 -0.71
C ARG A 58 -1.76 -3.64 -2.00
N ILE A 59 -0.52 -3.27 -2.27
CA ILE A 59 -0.12 -2.56 -3.50
C ILE A 59 -0.44 -3.44 -4.71
N SER A 60 -0.05 -4.72 -4.69
CA SER A 60 -0.32 -5.64 -5.79
C SER A 60 -1.82 -5.79 -6.09
N ASN A 61 -2.67 -5.83 -5.07
CA ASN A 61 -4.12 -5.88 -5.26
C ASN A 61 -4.67 -4.59 -5.87
N LEU A 62 -4.24 -3.43 -5.37
CA LEU A 62 -4.65 -2.12 -5.91
C LEU A 62 -4.21 -1.93 -7.36
N GLU A 63 -3.04 -2.45 -7.75
CA GLU A 63 -2.58 -2.43 -9.14
C GLU A 63 -3.48 -3.25 -10.05
N LYS A 64 -3.94 -4.43 -9.59
CA LYS A 64 -4.90 -5.26 -10.34
C LYS A 64 -6.25 -4.56 -10.49
N GLU A 65 -6.78 -4.00 -9.41
CA GLU A 65 -8.04 -3.25 -9.43
C GLU A 65 -7.96 -2.04 -10.38
N ARG A 66 -6.85 -1.30 -10.34
CA ARG A 66 -6.58 -0.20 -11.28
C ARG A 66 -6.59 -0.68 -12.73
N ASP A 67 -5.91 -1.79 -13.03
CA ASP A 67 -5.79 -2.31 -14.40
C ASP A 67 -7.12 -2.88 -14.91
N GLU A 68 -7.93 -3.45 -14.04
CA GLU A 68 -9.32 -3.85 -14.34
C GLU A 68 -10.21 -2.65 -14.63
N ALA A 69 -10.20 -1.64 -13.76
CA ALA A 69 -10.97 -0.41 -13.94
C ALA A 69 -10.57 0.32 -15.24
N LYS A 70 -9.27 0.32 -15.58
CA LYS A 70 -8.78 0.90 -16.84
C LYS A 70 -9.33 0.15 -18.06
N ARG A 71 -9.28 -1.19 -18.06
CA ARG A 71 -9.86 -2.01 -19.14
C ARG A 71 -11.37 -1.83 -19.27
N GLU A 72 -12.07 -1.67 -18.15
CA GLU A 72 -13.49 -1.38 -18.15
C GLU A 72 -13.80 0.02 -18.70
N ALA A 73 -13.05 1.04 -18.29
CA ALA A 73 -13.19 2.40 -18.82
C ALA A 73 -12.91 2.46 -20.33
N GLU A 74 -11.91 1.72 -20.83
CA GLU A 74 -11.63 1.59 -22.26
C GLU A 74 -12.79 0.97 -23.04
N ARG A 75 -13.43 -0.08 -22.49
CA ARG A 75 -14.62 -0.70 -23.07
C ARG A 75 -15.81 0.26 -23.11
N TYR A 76 -16.07 0.97 -22.02
CA TYR A 76 -17.12 1.98 -21.96
C TYR A 76 -16.89 3.13 -22.93
N LYS A 77 -15.63 3.60 -23.04
CA LYS A 77 -15.26 4.62 -24.00
C LYS A 77 -15.50 4.15 -25.43
N ALA A 78 -15.05 2.95 -25.79
CA ALA A 78 -15.27 2.40 -27.13
C ALA A 78 -16.78 2.27 -27.45
N PHE A 79 -17.59 1.83 -26.49
CA PHE A 79 -19.05 1.77 -26.64
C PHE A 79 -19.65 3.18 -26.81
N PHE A 80 -19.24 4.14 -25.99
CA PHE A 80 -19.70 5.52 -26.10
C PHE A 80 -19.34 6.12 -27.46
N ASP A 81 -18.11 5.92 -27.93
CA ASP A 81 -17.64 6.40 -29.22
C ASP A 81 -18.43 5.75 -30.37
N ASP A 82 -18.75 4.45 -30.30
CA ASP A 82 -19.62 3.78 -31.29
C ASP A 82 -21.02 4.40 -31.33
N VAL A 83 -21.64 4.61 -30.16
CA VAL A 83 -22.96 5.25 -30.04
C VAL A 83 -22.94 6.69 -30.54
N ALA A 84 -21.93 7.48 -30.16
CA ALA A 84 -21.80 8.89 -30.51
C ALA A 84 -21.62 9.10 -32.02
N ASN A 85 -20.94 8.17 -32.70
CA ASN A 85 -20.74 8.19 -34.15
C ASN A 85 -21.94 7.66 -34.96
N LYS A 86 -22.97 7.07 -34.32
CA LYS A 86 -24.19 6.70 -35.05
C LYS A 86 -24.95 7.96 -35.50
N PRO A 87 -25.63 7.91 -36.66
CA PRO A 87 -26.53 8.96 -37.07
C PRO A 87 -27.53 9.27 -35.96
N ASP A 88 -27.74 10.55 -35.66
CA ASP A 88 -28.85 10.96 -34.82
C ASP A 88 -30.10 11.15 -35.69
N CYS A 89 -31.27 11.22 -35.04
CA CYS A 89 -32.50 11.56 -35.75
C CYS A 89 -32.54 13.06 -36.13
N ASN A 90 -31.49 13.86 -35.91
CA ASN A 90 -31.64 15.32 -35.81
C ASN A 90 -31.93 16.04 -37.14
N ASP A 91 -31.99 15.33 -38.26
CA ASP A 91 -32.59 15.83 -39.50
C ASP A 91 -34.09 15.46 -39.62
N CYS A 92 -34.85 15.61 -38.53
CA CYS A 92 -36.32 15.51 -38.53
C CYS A 92 -37.02 16.70 -39.23
N ALA A 93 -36.39 17.36 -40.20
CA ALA A 93 -37.08 18.32 -41.08
C ALA A 93 -38.30 17.66 -41.77
N ASP A 94 -38.18 16.36 -42.07
CA ASP A 94 -39.20 15.58 -42.78
C ASP A 94 -40.17 14.84 -41.84
N LYS A 95 -40.09 14.99 -40.51
CA LYS A 95 -40.90 14.25 -39.51
C LYS A 95 -40.88 12.71 -39.62
N GLU A 96 -40.05 12.15 -40.50
CA GLU A 96 -39.87 10.71 -40.70
C GLU A 96 -38.43 10.31 -40.37
N CYS A 97 -38.26 9.35 -39.46
CA CYS A 97 -36.95 8.77 -39.18
C CYS A 97 -36.54 7.86 -40.33
N LYS A 98 -35.56 8.30 -41.14
CA LYS A 98 -34.99 7.51 -42.24
C LYS A 98 -34.06 6.39 -41.75
N TYR A 99 -33.58 6.49 -40.51
CA TYR A 99 -32.75 5.47 -39.89
C TYR A 99 -33.61 4.35 -39.31
N ARG A 100 -33.55 3.17 -39.93
CA ARG A 100 -34.30 1.95 -39.54
C ARG A 100 -33.33 0.85 -39.09
N PRO A 101 -32.87 0.89 -37.83
CA PRO A 101 -31.97 -0.12 -37.30
C PRO A 101 -32.67 -1.48 -37.22
N ARG A 102 -31.91 -2.55 -37.45
CA ARG A 102 -32.41 -3.93 -37.32
C ARG A 102 -32.51 -4.33 -35.84
N PRO A 103 -33.38 -5.28 -35.49
CA PRO A 103 -33.40 -5.85 -34.14
C PRO A 103 -32.00 -6.32 -33.72
N GLY A 104 -31.52 -5.81 -32.58
CA GLY A 104 -30.19 -6.11 -32.05
C GLY A 104 -29.08 -5.11 -32.41
N GLU A 105 -29.33 -4.13 -33.28
CA GLU A 105 -28.35 -3.08 -33.59
C GLU A 105 -28.28 -2.03 -32.46
N VAL A 106 -27.06 -1.59 -32.14
CA VAL A 106 -26.81 -0.49 -31.20
C VAL A 106 -27.18 0.83 -31.87
N THR A 107 -27.97 1.66 -31.19
CA THR A 107 -28.51 2.91 -31.74
C THR A 107 -28.36 4.05 -30.74
N ARG A 108 -28.30 5.28 -31.26
CA ARG A 108 -28.24 6.49 -30.43
C ARG A 108 -29.65 6.99 -30.13
N PHE A 109 -30.15 6.70 -28.93
CA PHE A 109 -31.53 7.05 -28.50
C PHE A 109 -31.71 8.49 -28.00
N ASN A 110 -30.96 9.46 -28.54
CA ASN A 110 -31.20 10.86 -28.18
C ASN A 110 -31.77 11.59 -29.39
N CYS A 111 -33.09 11.47 -29.54
CA CYS A 111 -33.84 12.33 -30.41
C CYS A 111 -34.38 13.51 -29.57
N PRO A 112 -33.68 14.65 -29.48
CA PRO A 112 -34.17 15.82 -28.73
C PRO A 112 -35.53 16.35 -29.21
N LEU A 113 -36.03 15.87 -30.36
CA LEU A 113 -37.35 16.16 -30.91
C LEU A 113 -38.41 15.08 -30.65
N HIS A 114 -38.13 14.02 -29.87
CA HIS A 114 -39.15 13.03 -29.49
C HIS A 114 -40.11 13.60 -28.42
N ARG A 115 -40.95 14.56 -28.82
CA ARG A 115 -42.24 14.76 -28.16
C ARG A 115 -43.18 13.70 -28.73
N ARG A 116 -43.62 12.74 -27.91
CA ARG A 116 -44.89 12.06 -28.19
C ARG A 116 -45.92 13.18 -28.35
N LYS A 117 -46.53 13.30 -29.53
CA LYS A 117 -47.80 14.02 -29.63
C LYS A 117 -48.76 13.22 -28.76
N GLU A 118 -48.99 13.69 -27.53
CA GLU A 118 -50.23 13.36 -26.84
C GLU A 118 -51.35 13.74 -27.79
N ALA A 119 -52.20 12.76 -28.10
CA ALA A 119 -53.35 12.94 -28.96
C ALA A 119 -54.19 14.07 -28.36
N ALA A 120 -54.30 15.17 -29.09
CA ALA A 120 -55.31 16.18 -28.80
C ALA A 120 -56.65 15.58 -29.26
N GLU A 121 -57.44 15.14 -28.27
CA GLU A 121 -58.90 14.98 -28.39
C GLU A 121 -59.58 16.34 -28.64
#